data_AF-A0A965T8R7-F1
#
_entry.id   AF-A0A965T8R7-F1
#
_cell.length_a   1.000
_cell.length_b   1.000
_cell.length_c   1.000
_cell.angle_alpha   90.00
_cell.angle_beta   90.00
_cell.angle_gamma   90.00
#
_symmetry.space_group_name_H-M   'P 1'
#
loop_
_entity.id
_entity.type
_entity.pdbx_description
1 polymer ?
#
loop_
_entity_poly.entity_id
_entity_poly.type
_entity_poly.pdbx_seq_one_letter_code
_entity_poly.pdbx_strand_id
1 'polypeptide(L)'
;MLTVAVIANVIGLLILAFTDLSSLTGTLKSVMYVLSIVFVGAGYMCVYQSLMIWVKNLYPEDKRAQFEGIRLLFYVCIPMLIGPAIASPIIKAFGNSMVNSYGEPGYSATAPLFFIAAGMAILTFIPIYFAALKYKNEKAALEAVNNDNLPQ
;
A
#
# COMPACT_ATOMS: atom_id res chain seq x y z
N MET A 1 -1.51 -3.89 -14.89
CA MET A 1 -2.60 -3.50 -13.97
C MET A 1 -2.08 -3.19 -12.57
N LEU A 2 -1.33 -4.10 -11.92
CA LEU A 2 -0.81 -3.90 -10.56
C LEU A 2 0.13 -2.69 -10.43
N THR A 3 1.01 -2.49 -11.41
CA THR A 3 1.90 -1.32 -11.48
C THR A 3 1.15 0.01 -11.59
N VAL A 4 0.08 0.07 -12.40
CA VAL A 4 -0.75 1.27 -12.58
C VAL A 4 -1.48 1.63 -11.27
N ALA A 5 -1.98 0.63 -10.54
CA ALA A 5 -2.65 0.83 -9.26
C ALA A 5 -1.70 1.35 -8.17
N VAL A 6 -0.44 0.90 -8.16
CA VAL A 6 0.56 1.36 -7.19
C VAL A 6 1.01 2.79 -7.51
N ILE A 7 1.17 3.12 -8.79
CA ILE A 7 1.45 4.49 -9.25
C ILE A 7 0.31 5.43 -8.83
N ALA A 8 -0.95 5.02 -9.04
CA ALA A 8 -2.11 5.81 -8.60
C ALA A 8 -2.14 6.01 -7.08
N ASN A 9 -1.77 4.99 -6.30
CA ASN A 9 -1.70 5.09 -4.83
C ASN A 9 -0.61 6.06 -4.36
N VAL A 10 0.59 5.97 -4.96
CA VAL A 10 1.70 6.89 -4.65
C VAL A 10 1.37 8.32 -5.08
N ILE A 11 0.74 8.52 -6.24
CA ILE A 11 0.25 9.83 -6.67
C ILE A 11 -0.77 10.38 -5.68
N GLY A 12 -1.73 9.56 -5.23
CA GLY A 12 -2.73 9.98 -4.24
C GLY A 12 -2.11 10.40 -2.89
N LEU A 13 -1.11 9.67 -2.41
CA LEU A 13 -0.35 10.01 -1.19
C LEU A 13 0.48 11.29 -1.36
N LEU A 14 1.05 11.51 -2.55
CA LEU A 14 1.85 12.69 -2.86
C LEU A 14 0.97 13.95 -2.97
N ILE A 15 -0.21 13.84 -3.58
CA ILE A 15 -1.21 14.91 -3.61
C ILE A 15 -1.72 15.20 -2.19
N LEU A 16 -1.95 14.17 -1.36
CA LEU A 16 -2.36 14.34 0.04
C LEU A 16 -1.30 15.11 0.84
N ALA A 17 -0.02 14.71 0.74
CA ALA A 17 1.09 15.38 1.41
C ALA A 17 1.28 16.84 0.92
N PHE A 18 1.10 17.10 -0.38
CA PHE A 18 1.12 18.46 -0.94
C PHE A 18 -0.08 19.31 -0.53
N THR A 19 -1.25 18.70 -0.31
CA THR A 19 -2.48 19.37 0.15
C THR A 19 -2.35 19.79 1.62
N ASP A 20 -1.69 18.96 2.44
CA ASP A 20 -1.37 19.27 3.82
C ASP A 20 -0.32 20.38 3.95
N LEU A 21 0.70 20.38 3.07
CA LEU A 21 1.77 21.38 3.04
C LEU A 21 1.35 22.71 2.39
N SER A 22 0.42 22.68 1.43
CA SER A 22 -0.08 23.90 0.78
C SER A 22 -0.92 24.73 1.75
N SER A 23 -0.64 26.03 1.81
CA SER A 23 -1.43 27.02 2.55
C SER A 23 -2.79 27.33 1.90
N LEU A 24 -3.38 26.36 1.19
CA LEU A 24 -4.65 26.52 0.48
C LEU A 24 -5.79 26.50 1.49
N THR A 25 -6.53 27.60 1.60
CA THR A 25 -7.63 27.75 2.57
C THR A 25 -8.98 27.69 1.86
N GLY A 26 -9.94 26.94 2.42
CA GLY A 26 -11.34 26.89 1.92
C GLY A 26 -11.73 25.60 1.21
N THR A 27 -12.84 25.65 0.47
CA THR A 27 -13.51 24.50 -0.18
C THR A 27 -12.60 23.69 -1.11
N LEU A 28 -11.63 24.34 -1.76
CA LEU A 28 -10.67 23.68 -2.65
C LEU A 28 -9.79 22.66 -1.92
N LYS A 29 -9.38 22.96 -0.68
CA LYS A 29 -8.59 22.04 0.15
C LYS A 29 -9.40 20.79 0.51
N SER A 30 -10.66 20.96 0.91
CA SER A 30 -11.55 19.82 1.21
C SER A 30 -11.79 18.91 0.01
N VAL A 31 -11.98 19.50 -1.19
CA VAL A 31 -12.14 18.71 -2.43
C VAL A 31 -10.87 17.93 -2.76
N MET A 32 -9.70 18.55 -2.62
CA MET A 32 -8.41 17.88 -2.84
C MET A 32 -8.16 16.73 -1.85
N TYR A 33 -8.52 16.87 -0.58
CA TYR A 33 -8.43 15.77 0.39
C TYR A 33 -9.32 14.59 -0.02
N VAL A 34 -10.59 14.85 -0.36
CA VAL A 34 -11.52 13.80 -0.76
C VAL A 34 -11.01 13.07 -1.99
N LEU A 35 -10.55 13.80 -3.01
CA LEU A 35 -10.02 13.21 -4.23
C LEU A 35 -8.78 12.34 -3.95
N SER A 36 -7.89 12.83 -3.09
CA SER A 36 -6.65 12.11 -2.71
C SER A 36 -6.97 10.81 -1.96
N ILE A 37 -7.89 10.86 -0.99
CA ILE A 37 -8.32 9.69 -0.21
C ILE A 37 -8.97 8.65 -1.12
N VAL A 38 -9.80 9.09 -2.07
CA VAL A 38 -10.43 8.18 -3.05
C VAL A 38 -9.38 7.51 -3.93
N PHE A 39 -8.37 8.24 -4.40
CA PHE A 39 -7.29 7.68 -5.20
C PHE A 39 -6.42 6.68 -4.42
N VAL A 40 -6.03 7.03 -3.18
CA VAL A 40 -5.29 6.15 -2.28
C VAL A 40 -6.09 4.88 -1.97
N GLY A 41 -7.36 5.04 -1.61
CA GLY A 41 -8.25 3.93 -1.29
C GLY A 41 -8.51 3.00 -2.47
N ALA A 42 -8.83 3.55 -3.64
CA ALA A 42 -9.07 2.77 -4.85
C ALA A 42 -7.81 2.03 -5.31
N GLY A 43 -6.65 2.70 -5.31
CA GLY A 43 -5.37 2.10 -5.67
C GLY A 43 -5.01 0.94 -4.73
N TYR A 44 -5.13 1.16 -3.42
CA TYR A 44 -4.86 0.14 -2.40
C TYR A 44 -5.79 -1.09 -2.55
N MET A 45 -7.10 -0.87 -2.72
CA MET A 45 -8.07 -1.96 -2.87
C MET A 45 -7.80 -2.83 -4.11
N CYS A 46 -7.45 -2.22 -5.25
CA CYS A 46 -7.10 -2.96 -6.47
C CYS A 46 -5.86 -3.84 -6.30
N VAL A 47 -4.82 -3.33 -5.63
CA VAL A 47 -3.60 -4.10 -5.33
C VAL A 47 -3.90 -5.24 -4.36
N TYR A 48 -4.67 -4.94 -3.30
CA TYR A 48 -5.07 -5.90 -2.28
C TYR A 48 -5.80 -7.10 -2.88
N GLN A 49 -6.83 -6.85 -3.69
CA GLN A 49 -7.66 -7.90 -4.28
C GLN A 49 -6.86 -8.75 -5.26
N SER A 50 -6.03 -8.12 -6.08
CA SER A 50 -5.17 -8.83 -7.04
C SER A 50 -4.19 -9.76 -6.32
N LEU A 51 -3.53 -9.28 -5.27
CA LEU A 51 -2.58 -10.07 -4.49
C LEU A 51 -3.27 -11.22 -3.74
N MET A 52 -4.47 -10.97 -3.21
CA MET A 52 -5.26 -11.98 -2.50
C MET A 52 -5.64 -13.16 -3.40
N ILE A 53 -6.00 -12.90 -4.66
CA ILE A 53 -6.35 -13.95 -5.62
C ILE A 53 -5.10 -14.77 -6.00
N TRP A 54 -3.97 -14.11 -6.26
CA TRP A 54 -2.71 -14.79 -6.57
C TRP A 54 -2.27 -15.73 -5.46
N VAL A 55 -2.30 -15.25 -4.21
CA VAL A 55 -1.91 -16.06 -3.05
C VAL A 55 -2.86 -17.24 -2.85
N LYS A 56 -4.17 -17.04 -3.06
CA LYS A 56 -5.17 -18.11 -2.96
C LYS A 56 -5.01 -19.20 -4.00
N ASN A 57 -4.59 -18.84 -5.22
CA ASN A 57 -4.34 -19.81 -6.29
C ASN A 57 -3.15 -20.74 -5.98
N LEU A 58 -2.24 -20.35 -5.09
CA LEU A 58 -1.13 -21.20 -4.66
C LEU A 58 -1.51 -22.16 -3.51
N TYR A 59 -2.73 -22.08 -2.96
CA TYR A 59 -3.09 -22.91 -1.82
C TYR A 59 -3.55 -24.31 -2.22
N PRO A 60 -2.96 -25.38 -1.63
CA PRO A 60 -3.40 -26.74 -1.86
C PRO A 60 -4.86 -26.91 -1.38
N GLU A 61 -5.69 -27.56 -2.21
CA GLU A 61 -7.14 -27.62 -1.99
C GLU A 61 -7.51 -28.26 -0.64
N ASP A 62 -6.77 -29.29 -0.23
CA ASP A 62 -7.03 -30.07 0.99
C ASP A 62 -6.79 -29.29 2.29
N LYS A 63 -6.04 -28.17 2.26
CA LYS A 63 -5.64 -27.44 3.48
C LYS A 63 -5.87 -25.92 3.40
N ARG A 64 -6.72 -25.44 2.50
CA ARG A 64 -6.95 -24.00 2.29
C ARG A 64 -7.25 -23.22 3.58
N ALA A 65 -8.02 -23.80 4.50
CA ALA A 65 -8.37 -23.15 5.77
C ALA A 65 -7.16 -22.95 6.70
N GLN A 66 -6.22 -23.91 6.75
CA GLN A 66 -5.01 -23.80 7.59
C GLN A 66 -4.04 -22.76 7.02
N PHE A 67 -3.90 -22.70 5.69
CA PHE A 67 -3.04 -21.72 5.02
C PHE A 67 -3.59 -20.29 5.11
N GLU A 68 -4.90 -20.08 5.05
CA GLU A 68 -5.50 -18.76 5.26
C GLU A 68 -5.32 -18.26 6.70
N GLY A 69 -5.40 -19.14 7.70
CA GLY A 69 -5.15 -18.76 9.10
C GLY A 69 -3.73 -18.25 9.34
N ILE A 70 -2.73 -18.97 8.81
CA ILE A 70 -1.32 -18.56 8.88
C ILE A 70 -1.12 -17.24 8.13
N ARG A 71 -1.71 -17.10 6.94
CA ARG A 71 -1.64 -15.87 6.16
C ARG A 71 -2.22 -14.69 6.94
N LEU A 72 -3.39 -14.82 7.55
CA LEU A 72 -4.03 -13.74 8.31
C LEU A 72 -3.14 -13.28 9.48
N LEU A 73 -2.44 -14.20 10.14
CA LEU A 73 -1.51 -13.89 11.22
C LEU A 73 -0.34 -13.01 10.73
N PHE A 74 0.29 -13.38 9.61
CA PHE A 74 1.39 -12.58 9.05
C PHE A 74 0.93 -11.32 8.35
N TYR A 75 -0.26 -11.33 7.74
CA TYR A 75 -0.74 -10.27 6.87
C TYR A 75 -1.57 -9.22 7.61
N VAL A 76 -2.19 -9.56 8.73
CA VAL A 76 -3.03 -8.66 9.52
C VAL A 76 -2.51 -8.52 10.94
N CYS A 77 -2.34 -9.62 11.68
CA CYS A 77 -2.00 -9.52 13.11
C CYS A 77 -0.64 -8.84 13.34
N ILE A 78 0.40 -9.21 12.59
CA ILE A 78 1.73 -8.59 12.71
C ILE A 78 1.70 -7.11 12.27
N PRO A 79 1.18 -6.74 11.08
CA PRO A 79 1.11 -5.33 10.67
C PRO A 79 0.24 -4.46 11.59
N MET A 80 -0.81 -5.01 12.19
CA MET A 80 -1.68 -4.27 13.10
C MET A 80 -1.00 -3.96 14.44
N LEU A 81 0.02 -4.74 14.83
CA LEU A 81 0.86 -4.43 15.98
C LEU A 81 1.94 -3.39 15.61
N ILE A 82 2.62 -3.60 14.49
CA ILE A 82 3.75 -2.78 14.06
C ILE A 82 3.30 -1.39 13.58
N GLY A 83 2.17 -1.30 12.86
CA GLY A 83 1.67 -0.07 12.28
C GLY A 83 1.42 1.04 13.32
N PRO A 84 0.58 0.79 14.35
CA PRO A 84 0.38 1.73 15.45
C PRO A 84 1.64 1.94 16.28
N ALA A 85 2.48 0.91 16.48
CA ALA A 85 3.73 1.05 17.24
C ALA A 85 4.70 2.04 16.59
N ILE A 86 4.73 2.12 15.26
CA ILE A 86 5.53 3.12 14.52
C ILE A 86 4.81 4.46 14.47
N ALA A 87 3.50 4.48 14.20
CA ALA A 87 2.73 5.72 14.05
C ALA A 87 2.59 6.52 15.35
N SER A 88 2.37 5.84 16.48
CA SER A 88 2.13 6.47 17.79
C SER A 88 3.24 7.43 18.24
N PRO A 89 4.55 7.05 18.24
CA PRO A 89 5.62 7.97 18.62
C PRO A 89 5.76 9.13 17.64
N ILE A 90 5.54 8.91 16.33
CA ILE A 90 5.59 9.96 15.32
C ILE A 90 4.50 11.01 15.57
N ILE A 91 3.28 10.56 15.85
CA ILE A 91 2.14 11.44 16.14
C ILE A 91 2.37 12.21 17.45
N LYS A 92 2.97 11.60 18.48
CA LYS A 92 3.29 12.30 19.74
C LYS A 92 4.41 13.33 19.59
N ALA A 93 5.38 13.08 18.69
CA ALA A 93 6.52 13.97 18.47
C ALA A 93 6.20 15.15 17.54
N PHE A 94 5.36 14.94 16.52
CA PHE A 94 5.08 15.92 15.47
C PHE A 94 3.61 16.38 15.41
N GLY A 95 2.73 15.77 16.19
CA GLY A 95 1.31 16.10 16.22
C GLY A 95 1.03 17.33 17.09
N ASN A 96 0.28 18.28 16.54
CA ASN A 96 -0.25 19.37 17.34
C ASN A 96 -1.24 18.82 18.38
N SER A 97 -1.07 19.23 19.64
CA SER A 97 -2.03 18.92 20.71
C SER A 97 -3.36 19.58 20.38
N MET A 98 -4.37 18.77 20.08
CA MET A 98 -5.75 19.20 19.90
C MET A 98 -6.58 18.65 21.05
N VAL A 99 -7.39 19.50 21.67
CA VAL A 99 -8.36 19.04 22.65
C VAL A 99 -9.60 18.58 21.88
N ASN A 100 -9.98 17.31 22.03
CA ASN A 100 -11.22 16.81 21.44
C ASN A 100 -12.42 17.58 22.03
N SER A 101 -13.57 17.55 21.35
CA SER A 101 -14.82 18.16 21.82
C SER A 101 -15.30 17.69 23.20
N TYR A 102 -14.67 16.64 23.75
CA TYR A 102 -14.92 16.07 25.08
C TYR A 102 -13.88 16.48 26.15
N GLY A 103 -12.94 17.39 25.84
CA GLY A 103 -11.94 17.87 26.79
C GLY A 103 -10.69 17.00 26.93
N GLU A 104 -10.57 15.92 26.15
CA GLU A 104 -9.44 15.00 26.18
C GLU A 104 -8.30 15.46 25.25
N PRO A 105 -7.04 15.46 25.73
CA PRO A 105 -5.89 15.80 24.89
C PRO A 105 -5.66 14.70 23.83
N GLY A 106 -5.84 15.07 22.57
CA GLY A 106 -5.55 14.26 21.38
C GLY A 106 -4.42 14.87 20.56
N TYR A 107 -3.87 14.07 19.66
CA TYR A 107 -2.83 14.52 18.71
C TYR A 107 -3.37 14.41 17.30
N SER A 108 -3.25 15.50 16.52
CA SER A 108 -3.65 15.48 15.12
C SER A 108 -2.57 14.86 14.23
N ALA A 109 -2.98 14.08 13.23
CA ALA A 109 -2.09 13.61 12.17
C ALA A 109 -1.59 14.81 11.37
N THR A 110 -0.30 15.13 11.51
CA THR A 110 0.35 16.27 10.84
C THR A 110 1.12 15.77 9.61
N ALA A 111 1.33 16.64 8.63
CA ALA A 111 2.08 16.41 7.37
C ALA A 111 3.27 15.41 7.43
N PRO A 112 4.20 15.44 8.40
CA PRO A 112 5.32 14.49 8.46
C PRO A 112 4.89 13.01 8.54
N LEU A 113 3.74 12.70 9.14
CA LEU A 113 3.21 11.33 9.17
C LEU A 113 2.90 10.83 7.75
N PHE A 114 2.34 11.70 6.91
CA PHE A 114 1.99 11.35 5.53
C PHE A 114 3.23 11.21 4.64
N PHE A 115 4.29 11.97 4.87
CA PHE A 115 5.57 11.77 4.17
C PHE A 115 6.23 10.43 4.52
N ILE A 116 6.20 10.04 5.80
CA ILE A 116 6.72 8.73 6.24
C ILE A 116 5.87 7.61 5.64
N ALA A 117 4.54 7.76 5.62
CA ALA A 117 3.64 6.82 4.97
C ALA A 117 3.89 6.72 3.46
N ALA A 118 4.16 7.83 2.78
CA ALA A 118 4.52 7.85 1.36
C ALA A 118 5.86 7.14 1.11
N GLY A 119 6.88 7.35 1.96
CA GLY A 119 8.14 6.63 1.90
C GLY A 119 7.97 5.10 2.05
N MET A 120 7.14 4.68 3.01
CA MET A 120 6.76 3.28 3.20
C MET A 120 6.02 2.71 1.98
N ALA A 121 5.11 3.50 1.37
CA ALA A 121 4.40 3.11 0.17
C ALA A 121 5.35 2.93 -1.03
N ILE A 122 6.37 3.80 -1.18
CA ILE A 122 7.39 3.68 -2.22
C ILE A 122 8.19 2.38 -2.04
N LEU A 123 8.46 1.95 -0.80
CA LEU A 123 9.13 0.68 -0.51
C LEU A 123 8.39 -0.53 -1.12
N THR A 124 7.08 -0.42 -1.32
CA THR A 124 6.24 -1.46 -1.96
C THR A 124 6.56 -1.65 -3.44
N PHE A 125 7.21 -0.68 -4.11
CA PHE A 125 7.67 -0.87 -5.49
C PHE A 125 8.82 -1.89 -5.60
N ILE A 126 9.64 -2.06 -4.56
CA ILE A 126 10.77 -2.98 -4.55
C ILE A 126 10.33 -4.43 -4.82
N PRO A 127 9.40 -5.03 -4.05
CA PRO A 127 8.97 -6.41 -4.31
C PRO A 127 8.25 -6.55 -5.66
N ILE A 128 7.55 -5.51 -6.13
CA ILE A 128 6.87 -5.52 -7.43
C ILE A 128 7.89 -5.55 -8.57
N TYR A 129 8.99 -4.80 -8.46
CA TYR A 129 10.08 -4.81 -9.43
C TYR A 129 10.74 -6.19 -9.53
N PHE A 130 11.04 -6.82 -8.39
CA PHE A 130 11.59 -8.19 -8.36
C PHE A 130 10.63 -9.22 -8.96
N ALA A 131 9.32 -9.10 -8.68
CA ALA A 131 8.31 -9.98 -9.25
C ALA A 131 8.22 -9.85 -10.78
N ALA A 132 8.28 -8.62 -11.30
CA ALA A 132 8.28 -8.36 -12.75
C ALA A 132 9.53 -8.93 -13.45
N LEU A 133 10.69 -8.86 -12.81
CA LEU A 133 11.94 -9.40 -13.35
C LEU A 133 11.90 -10.93 -13.44
N LYS A 134 11.38 -11.61 -12.41
CA LYS A 134 11.21 -13.07 -12.44
C LYS A 134 10.27 -13.52 -13.55
N TYR A 135 9.13 -12.83 -13.73
CA TYR A 135 8.17 -13.17 -14.77
C TYR A 135 8.78 -13.04 -16.19
N LYS A 136 9.60 -12.01 -16.43
CA LYS A 136 10.29 -11.82 -17.71
C LYS A 136 11.31 -12.93 -17.98
N ASN A 137 12.08 -13.33 -16.96
CA ASN A 137 13.07 -14.39 -17.09
C ASN A 137 12.43 -15.76 -17.33
N GLU A 138 11.29 -16.03 -16.69
CA GLU A 138 10.54 -17.28 -16.88
C GLU A 138 9.93 -17.36 -18.29
N LYS A 139 9.38 -16.26 -18.80
CA LYS A 139 8.90 -16.19 -20.18
C LYS A 139 10.02 -16.39 -21.21
N ALA A 140 11.17 -15.76 -21.00
CA ALA A 140 12.33 -15.90 -21.88
C ALA A 140 12.89 -17.34 -21.87
N ALA A 141 12.87 -18.02 -20.72
CA ALA A 141 13.25 -19.42 -20.62
C ALA A 141 12.25 -20.35 -21.35
N LEU A 142 10.96 -20.08 -21.26
CA LEU A 142 9.92 -20.82 -21.99
C LEU A 142 10.01 -20.62 -23.50
N GLU A 143 10.29 -19.39 -23.96
CA GLU A 143 10.50 -19.08 -25.37
C GLU A 143 11.78 -19.73 -25.93
N ALA A 144 12.85 -19.80 -25.13
CA ALA A 144 14.08 -20.50 -25.50
C ALA A 144 13.87 -22.02 -25.62
N VAL A 145 13.15 -22.64 -24.68
CA VAL A 145 12.79 -24.06 -24.75
C VAL A 145 11.88 -24.33 -25.96
N ASN A 146 10.89 -23.49 -26.22
CA ASN A 146 9.96 -23.72 -27.33
C ASN A 146 10.63 -23.54 -28.71
N ASN A 147 11.63 -22.67 -28.83
CA ASN A 147 12.43 -22.49 -30.05
C ASN A 147 13.37 -23.67 -30.33
N ASP A 148 13.86 -24.34 -29.28
CA ASP A 148 14.69 -25.55 -29.39
C ASP A 148 13.90 -26.81 -29.80
N ASN A 149 12.56 -26.76 -29.69
CA ASN A 149 11.65 -27.86 -30.03
C ASN A 149 11.04 -27.76 -31.44
N LEU A 150 11.46 -26.80 -32.28
CA LEU A 150 11.06 -26.79 -33.69
C LEU A 150 11.88 -27.83 -34.49
N PRO A 151 11.23 -28.73 -35.24
CA PRO A 151 11.96 -29.60 -36.16
C PRO A 151 12.65 -28.72 -37.22
N GLN A 152 13.97 -28.86 -37.31
CA GLN A 152 14.81 -28.29 -38.37
C GLN A 152 14.41 -28.85 -39.73
#